data_AF-A0A1H3CKS6-F1
#
_entry.id   AF-A0A1H3CKS6-F1
#
_cell.length_a   1.000
_cell.length_b   1.000
_cell.length_c   1.000
_cell.angle_alpha   90.00
_cell.angle_beta   90.00
_cell.angle_gamma   90.00
#
_symmetry.space_group_name_H-M   'P 1'
#
loop_
_entity.id
_entity.type
_entity.pdbx_description
1 polymer ?
#
loop_
_entity_poly.entity_id
_entity_poly.type
_entity_poly.pdbx_seq_one_letter_code
_entity_poly.pdbx_strand_id
1 'polypeptide(L)'
;MSADLERTERQRNAMVSDVSHELRTPLSTIRGYLEATQDGVKQLDEALISSLHEEALQLQHIVDDLQDLALAEAGRLRLNPRGWSISATCSPGSLKPIGARPPRRESA
;
A
#
# COMPACT_ATOMS: atom_id res chain seq x y z
N MET A 1 -15.17 -28.40 1.22
CA MET A 1 -15.23 -28.36 -0.25
C MET A 1 -16.09 -27.20 -0.79
N SER A 2 -17.42 -27.12 -0.59
CA SER A 2 -18.19 -25.91 -1.02
C SER A 2 -17.84 -24.65 -0.22
N ALA A 3 -17.76 -24.79 1.11
CA ALA A 3 -17.46 -23.66 2.01
C ALA A 3 -16.07 -23.04 1.80
N ASP A 4 -15.07 -23.84 1.38
CA ASP A 4 -13.71 -23.36 1.14
C ASP A 4 -13.60 -22.57 -0.17
N LEU A 5 -14.30 -23.03 -1.22
CA LEU A 5 -14.42 -22.32 -2.49
C LEU A 5 -15.18 -21.00 -2.32
N GLU A 6 -16.33 -21.03 -1.63
CA GLU A 6 -17.11 -19.82 -1.32
C GLU A 6 -16.34 -18.83 -0.44
N ARG A 7 -15.47 -19.32 0.46
CA ARG A 7 -14.59 -18.46 1.26
C ARG A 7 -13.51 -17.80 0.41
N THR A 8 -12.88 -18.57 -0.49
CA THR A 8 -11.84 -18.06 -1.39
C THR A 8 -12.39 -17.01 -2.35
N GLU A 9 -13.55 -17.27 -2.95
CA GLU A 9 -14.25 -16.29 -3.80
C GLU A 9 -14.62 -15.01 -3.05
N ARG A 10 -15.10 -15.12 -1.81
CA ARG A 10 -15.38 -13.94 -0.97
C ARG A 10 -14.12 -13.13 -0.66
N GLN A 11 -13.00 -13.79 -0.34
CA GLN A 11 -11.73 -13.11 -0.10
C GLN A 11 -11.22 -12.40 -1.35
N ARG A 12 -11.30 -13.06 -2.50
CA ARG A 12 -10.96 -12.46 -3.80
C ARG A 12 -11.78 -11.21 -4.09
N ASN A 13 -13.10 -11.29 -3.92
CA ASN A 13 -13.99 -10.15 -4.18
C ASN A 13 -13.73 -8.98 -3.22
N ALA A 14 -13.48 -9.28 -1.93
CA ALA A 14 -13.11 -8.26 -0.95
C ALA A 14 -11.79 -7.57 -1.36
N MET A 15 -10.77 -8.35 -1.72
CA MET A 15 -9.48 -7.81 -2.17
C MET A 15 -9.62 -6.93 -3.41
N VAL A 16 -10.40 -7.34 -4.43
CA VAL A 16 -10.64 -6.53 -5.62
C VAL A 16 -11.34 -5.21 -5.28
N SER A 17 -12.28 -5.24 -4.32
CA SER A 17 -12.95 -4.05 -3.82
C SER A 17 -11.95 -3.11 -3.15
N ASP A 18 -11.16 -3.62 -2.21
CA ASP A 18 -10.18 -2.84 -1.44
C ASP A 18 -9.15 -2.18 -2.37
N VAL A 19 -8.61 -2.93 -3.32
CA VAL A 19 -7.68 -2.43 -4.34
C VAL A 19 -8.32 -1.34 -5.20
N SER A 20 -9.58 -1.54 -5.62
CA SER A 20 -10.30 -0.54 -6.40
C SER A 20 -10.49 0.77 -5.61
N HIS A 21 -10.68 0.68 -4.30
CA HIS A 21 -10.74 1.84 -3.42
C HIS A 21 -9.38 2.52 -3.28
N GLU A 22 -8.32 1.76 -3.07
CA GLU A 22 -6.95 2.29 -2.93
C GLU A 22 -6.45 2.96 -4.20
N LEU A 23 -6.80 2.46 -5.39
CA LEU A 23 -6.47 3.10 -6.67
C LEU A 23 -7.30 4.37 -6.92
N ARG A 24 -8.56 4.40 -6.48
CA ARG A 24 -9.47 5.54 -6.75
C ARG A 24 -8.98 6.82 -6.08
N THR A 25 -8.44 6.72 -4.87
CA THR A 25 -7.98 7.88 -4.10
C THR A 25 -6.87 8.68 -4.81
N PRO A 26 -5.68 8.11 -5.10
CA PRO A 26 -4.59 8.82 -5.77
C PRO A 26 -4.99 9.30 -7.17
N LEU A 27 -5.77 8.50 -7.91
CA LEU A 27 -6.28 8.90 -9.22
C LEU A 27 -7.21 10.13 -9.13
N SER A 28 -8.07 10.18 -8.12
CA SER A 28 -8.97 11.32 -7.90
C SER A 28 -8.19 12.57 -7.50
N THR A 29 -7.15 12.41 -6.67
CA THR A 29 -6.23 13.51 -6.30
C THR A 29 -5.52 14.08 -7.52
N ILE A 30 -4.92 13.21 -8.35
CA ILE A 30 -4.25 13.62 -9.61
C ILE A 30 -5.22 14.40 -10.49
N ARG A 31 -6.41 13.83 -10.74
CA ARG A 31 -7.40 14.46 -11.60
C ARG A 31 -7.85 15.82 -11.05
N GLY A 32 -8.16 15.90 -9.76
CA GLY A 32 -8.62 17.15 -9.14
C GLY A 32 -7.58 18.28 -9.21
N TYR A 33 -6.30 17.95 -9.05
CA TYR A 33 -5.23 18.95 -9.22
C TYR A 33 -5.02 19.38 -10.66
N LEU A 34 -5.14 18.46 -11.62
CA LEU A 34 -5.07 18.78 -13.04
C LEU A 34 -6.25 19.67 -13.46
N GLU A 35 -7.47 19.34 -13.04
CA GLU A 35 -8.69 20.16 -13.26
C GLU A 35 -8.53 21.55 -12.66
N ALA A 36 -8.08 21.66 -11.40
CA ALA A 36 -7.84 22.97 -10.76
C ALA A 36 -6.78 23.80 -11.49
N THR A 37 -5.79 23.15 -12.11
CA THR A 37 -4.76 23.83 -12.90
C THR A 37 -5.32 24.32 -14.24
N GLN A 38 -6.13 23.48 -14.90
CA GLN A 38 -6.80 23.82 -16.16
C GLN A 38 -7.78 24.98 -15.99
N ASP A 39 -8.51 25.01 -14.87
CA ASP A 39 -9.45 26.08 -14.52
C ASP A 39 -8.75 27.37 -14.02
N GLY A 40 -7.42 27.36 -13.91
CA GLY A 40 -6.62 28.48 -13.42
C GLY A 40 -6.76 28.75 -11.91
N VAL A 41 -7.38 27.83 -11.17
CA VAL A 41 -7.53 27.90 -9.70
C VAL A 41 -6.20 27.64 -8.98
N LYS A 42 -5.35 26.79 -9.56
CA LYS A 42 -4.02 26.46 -9.03
C LYS A 42 -2.95 26.63 -10.11
N GLN A 43 -1.76 27.09 -9.73
CA GLN A 43 -0.60 27.13 -10.64
C GLN A 43 0.13 25.79 -10.64
N LEU A 44 0.64 25.41 -11.82
CA LEU A 44 1.52 24.25 -11.94
C LEU A 44 2.94 24.66 -11.52
N ASP A 45 3.28 24.40 -10.26
CA ASP A 45 4.60 24.62 -9.70
C ASP A 45 5.32 23.29 -9.39
N GLU A 46 6.60 23.39 -9.02
CA GLU A 46 7.44 22.22 -8.71
C GLU A 46 6.84 21.37 -7.58
N ALA A 47 6.23 22.02 -6.58
CA ALA A 47 5.61 21.31 -5.46
C ALA A 47 4.41 20.48 -5.92
N LEU A 48 3.54 21.03 -6.78
CA LEU A 48 2.41 20.31 -7.35
C LEU A 48 2.87 19.16 -8.25
N ILE A 49 3.90 19.39 -9.07
CA ILE A 49 4.49 18.35 -9.92
C ILE A 49 5.02 17.19 -9.06
N SER A 50 5.76 17.50 -8.00
CA SER A 50 6.25 16.49 -7.05
C SER A 50 5.09 15.72 -6.40
N SER A 51 4.05 16.39 -5.94
CA SER A 51 2.88 15.72 -5.35
C SER A 51 2.16 14.82 -6.35
N LEU A 52 1.95 15.27 -7.60
CA LEU A 52 1.34 14.43 -8.65
C LEU A 52 2.21 13.21 -8.95
N HIS A 53 3.53 13.36 -8.91
CA HIS A 53 4.47 12.27 -9.12
C HIS A 53 4.40 11.24 -7.98
N GLU A 54 4.30 11.69 -6.72
CA GLU A 54 4.12 10.81 -5.56
C GLU A 54 2.83 9.97 -5.67
N GLU A 55 1.72 10.58 -6.08
CA GLU A 55 0.46 9.85 -6.31
C GLU A 55 0.59 8.83 -7.46
N ALA A 56 1.35 9.15 -8.51
CA ALA A 56 1.62 8.22 -9.60
C ALA A 56 2.50 7.04 -9.16
N LEU A 57 3.50 7.28 -8.30
CA LEU A 57 4.31 6.23 -7.70
C LEU A 57 3.48 5.34 -6.77
N GLN A 58 2.56 5.92 -6.00
CA GLN A 58 1.64 5.15 -5.17
C GLN A 58 0.75 4.22 -6.02
N LEU A 59 0.22 4.72 -7.14
CA LEU A 59 -0.52 3.90 -8.11
C LEU A 59 0.35 2.76 -8.66
N GLN A 60 1.62 3.05 -9.01
CA GLN A 60 2.56 2.04 -9.50
C GLN A 60 2.78 0.94 -8.45
N HIS A 61 3.02 1.29 -7.19
CA HIS A 61 3.22 0.30 -6.12
C HIS A 61 2.00 -0.61 -5.95
N ILE A 62 0.78 -0.07 -5.97
CA ILE A 62 -0.44 -0.89 -5.87
C ILE A 62 -0.53 -1.87 -7.05
N VAL A 63 -0.18 -1.45 -8.26
CA VAL A 63 -0.16 -2.31 -9.45
C VAL A 63 0.91 -3.41 -9.34
N ASP A 64 2.09 -3.07 -8.83
CA ASP A 64 3.18 -4.02 -8.64
C ASP A 64 2.82 -5.08 -7.58
N ASP A 65 2.22 -4.67 -6.47
CA ASP A 65 1.76 -5.58 -5.41
C ASP A 65 0.71 -6.59 -5.94
N LEU A 66 -0.20 -6.14 -6.82
CA LEU A 66 -1.16 -7.02 -7.49
C LEU A 66 -0.49 -8.02 -8.43
N GLN A 67 0.54 -7.58 -9.15
CA GLN A 67 1.31 -8.45 -10.03
C GLN A 67 2.05 -9.52 -9.23
N ASP A 68 2.71 -9.12 -8.13
CA ASP A 68 3.40 -10.03 -7.22
C ASP A 68 2.44 -11.05 -6.61
N LEU A 69 1.26 -10.60 -6.19
CA LEU A 69 0.23 -11.50 -5.68
C LEU A 69 -0.25 -12.49 -6.75
N ALA A 70 -0.52 -12.04 -7.98
CA ALA A 70 -0.91 -12.92 -9.08
C ALA A 70 0.18 -13.95 -9.41
N LEU A 71 1.46 -13.56 -9.35
CA LEU A 71 2.58 -14.47 -9.49
C LEU A 71 2.65 -15.48 -8.34
N ALA A 72 2.37 -15.05 -7.10
CA ALA A 72 2.35 -15.92 -5.93
C ALA A 72 1.24 -16.98 -6.02
N GLU A 73 0.02 -16.57 -6.37
CA GLU A 73 -1.13 -17.48 -6.55
C GLU A 73 -0.89 -18.49 -7.68
N ALA A 74 -0.21 -18.08 -8.75
CA ALA A 74 0.18 -18.98 -9.84
C ALA A 74 1.36 -19.91 -9.49
N GLY A 75 1.95 -19.80 -8.29
CA GLY A 75 3.16 -20.54 -7.89
C GLY A 75 4.41 -20.13 -8.69
N ARG A 76 4.39 -18.95 -9.31
CA ARG A 76 5.43 -18.42 -10.20
C ARG A 76 6.32 -17.37 -9.53
N LEU A 77 6.00 -16.93 -8.31
CA LEU A 77 6.85 -16.01 -7.56
C LEU A 77 8.19 -16.69 -7.21
N ARG A 78 9.28 -16.15 -7.76
CA ARG A 78 10.64 -16.66 -7.55
C ARG A 78 11.31 -15.87 -6.42
N LEU A 79 11.50 -16.51 -5.27
CA LEU A 79 12.29 -15.95 -4.19
C LEU A 79 13.78 -16.19 -4.46
N ASN A 80 14.60 -15.14 -4.31
CA ASN A 80 16.06 -15.25 -4.35
C ASN A 80 16.63 -15.08 -2.94
N PRO A 81 16.72 -16.16 -2.14
CA PRO A 81 17.22 -16.06 -0.78
C PRO A 81 18.70 -15.65 -0.79
N ARG A 82 19.01 -14.52 -0.17
CA ARG A 82 20.37 -14.09 0.11
C ARG A 82 20.59 -14.06 1.61
N GLY A 83 21.79 -14.45 2.06
CA GLY A 83 22.19 -14.30 3.45
C GLY A 83 22.17 -12.82 3.83
N TRP A 84 21.33 -12.44 4.78
CA TRP A 84 21.18 -11.05 5.22
C TRP A 84 21.50 -10.96 6.71
N SER A 85 22.44 -10.08 7.08
CA SER A 85 22.83 -9.86 8.47
C SER A 85 21.96 -8.78 9.09
N ILE A 86 21.09 -9.17 10.03
CA ILE A 86 20.16 -8.24 10.71
C ILE A 86 20.92 -7.14 11.46
N SER A 87 22.09 -7.46 12.05
CA SER A 87 22.91 -6.50 12.80
C SER A 87 23.56 -5.43 11.91
N ALA A 88 23.71 -5.68 10.60
CA ALA A 88 24.25 -4.72 9.66
C ALA A 88 23.19 -3.73 9.14
N THR A 89 21.92 -4.14 9.15
CA THR A 89 20.80 -3.33 8.63
C THR A 89 20.09 -2.51 9.71
N CYS A 90 20.06 -3.01 10.95
CA CYS A 90 19.48 -2.28 12.07
C CYS A 90 20.54 -1.47 12.81
N SER A 91 20.53 -0.14 12.66
CA SER A 91 21.24 0.74 13.59
C SER A 91 20.62 0.57 15.00
N PRO A 92 21.43 0.34 16.05
CA PRO A 92 20.92 0.27 17.41
C PRO A 92 20.32 1.64 17.79
N GLY A 93 18.99 1.74 17.75
CA GLY A 93 18.23 2.97 18.04
C GLY A 93 17.04 3.24 17.12
N SER A 94 16.94 2.58 15.97
CA SER A 94 15.86 2.83 14.99
C SER A 94 14.57 2.03 15.24
N LEU A 95 14.59 1.07 16.17
CA LEU A 95 13.44 0.24 16.49
C LEU A 95 12.56 0.94 17.53
N LYS A 96 11.46 1.55 17.08
CA LYS A 96 10.38 2.01 17.97
C LYS A 96 9.55 0.79 18.39
N PRO A 97 9.38 0.53 19.69
CA PRO A 97 8.58 -0.61 20.14
C PRO A 97 7.11 -0.45 19.71
N ILE A 98 6.59 -1.44 19.00
CA ILE A 98 5.16 -1.57 18.68
C ILE A 98 4.46 -2.06 19.96
N GLY A 99 3.72 -1.16 20.61
CA GLY A 99 2.73 -1.51 21.64
C GLY A 99 3.29 -1.76 23.04
N ALA A 100 3.56 -0.70 23.80
CA ALA A 100 3.52 -0.81 25.26
C ALA A 100 2.04 -0.98 25.67
N ARG A 101 1.64 -2.19 26.07
CA ARG A 101 0.32 -2.45 26.65
C ARG A 101 0.20 -1.66 27.96
N PRO A 102 -0.76 -0.73 28.13
CA PRO A 102 -0.89 0.00 29.38
C PRO A 102 -1.24 -0.97 30.53
N PRO A 103 -0.71 -0.75 31.75
CA PRO A 103 -1.01 -1.62 32.88
C PRO A 103 -2.50 -1.56 33.23
N ARG A 104 -3.10 -2.73 33.46
CA ARG A 104 -4.49 -2.84 33.93
C ARG A 104 -4.58 -2.13 35.27
N ARG A 105 -5.45 -1.12 35.38
CA ARG A 105 -5.87 -0.58 36.68
C ARG A 105 -6.64 -1.68 37.39
N GLU A 106 -6.02 -2.32 38.37
CA GLU A 106 -6.75 -3.05 39.41
C GLU A 106 -7.42 -2.01 40.29
N SER A 107 -8.74 -1.98 40.24
CA SER A 107 -9.58 -1.15 41.11
C SER A 107 -9.55 -1.75 42.52
N ALA A 108 -9.12 -0.95 43.49
CA ALA A 108 -9.46 -1.13 44.90
C ALA A 108 -10.86 -0.53 45.16
#